data_AF-A0A4R1HJZ5-F1
#
_entry.id   AF-A0A4R1HJZ5-F1
#
_cell.length_a   1.000
_cell.length_b   1.000
_cell.length_c   1.000
_cell.angle_alpha   90.00
_cell.angle_beta   90.00
_cell.angle_gamma   90.00
#
_symmetry.space_group_name_H-M   'P 1'
#
loop_
_entity.id
_entity.type
_entity.pdbx_description
1 polymer ?
#
loop_
_entity_poly.entity_id
_entity_poly.type
_entity_poly.pdbx_seq_one_letter_code
_entity_poly.pdbx_strand_id
1 'polypeptide(L)'
;MNTVGAVAELFRYPVKSMLGEACEQVEIDGLGVIGDRAQALVDVETGKIATAKQPRWWRELLHCRAATVSGEIRVTLPDGRELGSLDVDDPLSEILGRPVRMSEQRADGAEIERPEPEEVLAHGLDADLDAPVLEIAMGTPGGRFVDYAPVHLITTATLDEVGVETLRYRPNIVVRTPEGTPPFIENEWLGRRLRIGGVEMEGTLPTPRCSVPTLEHGDLGRSREALRTPAQLNTVWVSLLEANLPCVGMYTQVVAPGVVRTGDALELLD
;
A
#
# COMPACT_ATOMS: atom_id res chain seq x y z
N MET A 1 22.80 16.73 -8.39
CA MET A 1 22.08 16.22 -7.20
C MET A 1 21.40 17.37 -6.50
N ASN A 2 20.07 17.43 -6.59
CA ASN A 2 19.25 18.49 -6.00
C ASN A 2 18.42 17.88 -4.85
N THR A 3 18.61 18.36 -3.62
CA THR A 3 17.81 17.91 -2.47
C THR A 3 16.42 18.53 -2.53
N VAL A 4 15.37 17.71 -2.53
CA VAL A 4 13.97 18.18 -2.64
C VAL A 4 13.09 17.80 -1.45
N GLY A 5 13.65 17.14 -0.45
CA GLY A 5 12.95 16.81 0.78
C GLY A 5 13.79 15.94 1.71
N ALA A 6 13.17 15.46 2.77
CA ALA A 6 13.74 14.49 3.69
C ALA A 6 12.68 13.50 4.16
N VAL A 7 13.08 12.28 4.51
CA VAL A 7 12.17 11.25 5.03
C VAL A 7 11.54 11.73 6.34
N ALA A 8 10.22 11.82 6.36
CA ALA A 8 9.42 12.19 7.52
C ALA A 8 9.02 10.94 8.32
N GLU A 9 8.53 9.93 7.61
CA GLU A 9 8.01 8.70 8.20
C GLU A 9 8.32 7.51 7.29
N LEU A 10 8.53 6.35 7.90
CA LEU A 10 8.72 5.09 7.21
C LEU A 10 7.71 4.08 7.74
N PHE A 11 7.18 3.26 6.85
CA PHE A 11 6.24 2.21 7.20
C PHE A 11 6.55 0.90 6.49
N ARG A 12 6.23 -0.19 7.18
CA ARG A 12 6.21 -1.54 6.63
C ARG A 12 4.84 -2.16 6.89
N TYR A 13 4.31 -2.90 5.92
CA TYR A 13 3.03 -3.58 6.00
C TYR A 13 3.21 -5.09 5.81
N PRO A 14 3.54 -5.86 6.85
CA PRO A 14 3.96 -7.26 6.67
C PRO A 14 2.92 -8.17 6.02
N VAL A 15 1.62 -7.91 6.28
CA VAL A 15 0.50 -8.67 5.72
C VAL A 15 -0.33 -7.77 4.79
N LYS A 16 -0.67 -8.29 3.59
CA LYS A 16 -1.52 -7.58 2.63
C LYS A 16 -2.86 -7.19 3.28
N SER A 17 -3.34 -5.98 2.97
CA SER A 17 -4.58 -5.39 3.50
C SER A 17 -4.57 -5.01 4.98
N MET A 18 -3.75 -5.61 5.83
CA MET A 18 -3.68 -5.26 7.26
C MET A 18 -2.90 -3.98 7.52
N LEU A 19 -3.23 -3.22 8.57
CA LEU A 19 -2.45 -2.05 9.00
C LEU A 19 -1.00 -2.45 9.29
N GLY A 20 -0.08 -1.50 9.10
CA GLY A 20 1.35 -1.75 9.24
C GLY A 20 1.94 -1.26 10.56
N GLU A 21 3.25 -1.18 10.56
CA GLU A 21 4.09 -0.65 11.62
C GLU A 21 4.85 0.60 11.14
N ALA A 22 5.05 1.55 12.04
CA ALA A 22 5.96 2.67 11.82
C ALA A 22 7.39 2.22 12.13
N CYS A 23 8.33 2.65 11.30
CA CYS A 23 9.74 2.28 11.39
C CYS A 23 10.60 3.53 11.54
N GLU A 24 11.71 3.43 12.29
CA GLU A 24 12.76 4.46 12.27
C GLU A 24 13.74 4.26 11.11
N GLN A 25 13.87 3.01 10.65
CA GLN A 25 14.69 2.62 9.52
C GLN A 25 14.08 1.42 8.80
N VAL A 26 14.30 1.34 7.49
CA VAL A 26 13.94 0.18 6.66
C VAL A 26 15.12 -0.21 5.77
N GLU A 27 15.29 -1.51 5.56
CA GLU A 27 16.17 -2.05 4.54
C GLU A 27 15.36 -2.31 3.27
N ILE A 28 15.92 -1.94 2.13
CA ILE A 28 15.27 -2.03 0.82
C ILE A 28 16.17 -2.87 -0.10
N ASP A 29 15.63 -3.98 -0.60
CA ASP A 29 16.25 -4.84 -1.60
C ASP A 29 15.62 -4.62 -2.98
N GLY A 30 16.03 -5.41 -3.99
CA GLY A 30 15.45 -5.34 -5.34
C GLY A 30 13.93 -5.60 -5.40
N LEU A 31 13.35 -6.16 -4.33
CA LEU A 31 11.92 -6.45 -4.20
C LEU A 31 11.16 -5.38 -3.38
N GLY A 32 11.87 -4.36 -2.87
CA GLY A 32 11.31 -3.27 -2.06
C GLY A 32 11.68 -3.35 -0.58
N VAL A 33 10.86 -2.76 0.29
CA VAL A 33 11.08 -2.81 1.75
C VAL A 33 11.06 -4.27 2.24
N ILE A 34 12.14 -4.72 2.89
CA ILE A 34 12.26 -6.08 3.40
C ILE A 34 11.16 -6.37 4.44
N GLY A 35 10.42 -7.45 4.19
CA GLY A 35 9.29 -7.87 5.01
C GLY A 35 7.97 -7.16 4.66
N ASP A 36 7.96 -6.19 3.75
CA ASP A 36 6.73 -5.56 3.29
C ASP A 36 5.91 -6.50 2.40
N ARG A 37 4.63 -6.66 2.75
CA ARG A 37 3.65 -7.54 2.10
C ARG A 37 4.24 -8.93 1.83
N ALA A 38 5.04 -9.43 2.78
CA ALA A 38 5.66 -10.75 2.72
C ALA A 38 4.62 -11.88 2.86
N GLN A 39 3.49 -11.58 3.51
CA GLN A 39 2.38 -12.49 3.68
C GLN A 39 1.06 -11.90 3.18
N ALA A 40 0.12 -12.79 2.85
CA ALA A 40 -1.28 -12.45 2.60
C ALA A 40 -2.17 -13.60 3.04
N LEU A 41 -3.45 -13.28 3.26
CA LEU A 41 -4.46 -14.31 3.45
C LEU A 41 -4.94 -14.83 2.11
N VAL A 42 -5.16 -16.14 2.05
CA VAL A 42 -5.76 -16.86 0.94
C VAL A 42 -7.14 -17.35 1.39
N ASP A 43 -8.17 -17.07 0.61
CA ASP A 43 -9.49 -17.64 0.81
C ASP A 43 -9.44 -19.15 0.50
N VAL A 44 -9.76 -19.98 1.49
CA VAL A 44 -9.65 -21.44 1.36
C VAL A 44 -10.65 -21.99 0.34
N GLU A 45 -11.80 -21.32 0.16
CA GLU A 45 -12.84 -21.78 -0.75
C GLU A 45 -12.46 -21.56 -2.23
N THR A 46 -11.83 -20.42 -2.53
CA THR A 46 -11.52 -20.01 -3.90
C THR A 46 -10.05 -20.17 -4.28
N GLY A 47 -9.15 -20.27 -3.29
CA GLY A 47 -7.71 -20.21 -3.48
C GLY A 47 -7.17 -18.82 -3.84
N LYS A 48 -8.03 -17.79 -3.88
CA LYS A 48 -7.66 -16.42 -4.26
C LYS A 48 -7.12 -15.64 -3.07
N ILE A 49 -6.36 -14.59 -3.35
CA ILE A 49 -5.81 -13.71 -2.31
C ILE A 49 -6.92 -12.82 -1.74
N ALA A 50 -7.11 -12.87 -0.43
CA ALA A 50 -8.01 -11.98 0.29
C ALA A 50 -7.46 -10.55 0.28
N THR A 51 -8.24 -9.63 -0.30
CA THR A 51 -7.82 -8.24 -0.51
C THR A 51 -8.94 -7.28 -0.14
N ALA A 52 -8.63 -6.22 0.60
CA ALA A 52 -9.61 -5.18 0.93
C ALA A 52 -10.21 -4.46 -0.30
N LYS A 53 -9.66 -4.71 -1.51
CA LYS A 53 -10.25 -4.29 -2.79
C LYS A 53 -11.60 -4.95 -3.08
N GLN A 54 -11.89 -6.09 -2.45
CA GLN A 54 -13.22 -6.68 -2.38
C GLN A 54 -13.79 -6.48 -0.96
N PRO A 55 -14.34 -5.28 -0.68
CA PRO A 55 -14.65 -4.85 0.68
C PRO A 55 -15.83 -5.58 1.32
N ARG A 56 -16.66 -6.26 0.52
CA ARG A 56 -17.74 -7.12 1.03
C ARG A 56 -17.21 -8.20 1.96
N TRP A 57 -16.08 -8.80 1.58
CA TRP A 57 -15.51 -9.96 2.27
C TRP A 57 -14.32 -9.58 3.15
N TRP A 58 -13.49 -8.64 2.72
CA TRP A 58 -12.13 -8.53 3.26
C TRP A 58 -11.79 -7.17 3.89
N ARG A 59 -12.78 -6.27 4.03
CA ARG A 59 -12.53 -4.95 4.65
C ARG A 59 -12.10 -5.05 6.12
N GLU A 60 -12.53 -6.07 6.85
CA GLU A 60 -12.18 -6.26 8.27
C GLU A 60 -10.67 -6.44 8.49
N LEU A 61 -9.92 -6.80 7.45
CA LEU A 61 -8.46 -6.81 7.48
C LEU A 61 -7.87 -5.43 7.77
N LEU A 62 -8.56 -4.34 7.40
CA LEU A 62 -8.14 -2.97 7.67
C LEU A 62 -8.27 -2.59 9.16
N HIS A 63 -8.87 -3.45 9.99
CA HIS A 63 -8.88 -3.31 11.45
C HIS A 63 -7.83 -4.17 12.15
N CYS A 64 -7.20 -5.10 11.43
CA CYS A 64 -6.08 -5.90 11.93
C CYS A 64 -4.75 -5.16 11.67
N ARG A 65 -3.80 -5.27 12.60
CA ARG A 65 -2.44 -4.73 12.44
C ARG A 65 -1.42 -5.85 12.36
N ALA A 66 -0.44 -5.72 11.48
CA ALA A 66 0.71 -6.62 11.42
C ALA A 66 2.01 -5.86 11.66
N ALA A 67 2.91 -6.47 12.42
CA ALA A 67 4.27 -5.98 12.68
C ALA A 67 5.26 -7.15 12.68
N THR A 68 6.52 -6.90 12.33
CA THR A 68 7.57 -7.92 12.44
C THR A 68 8.36 -7.75 13.73
N VAL A 69 8.21 -8.68 14.66
CA VAL A 69 8.87 -8.69 15.96
C VAL A 69 9.86 -9.85 16.01
N SER A 70 11.15 -9.55 16.21
CA SER A 70 12.23 -10.56 16.25
C SER A 70 12.29 -11.48 15.03
N GLY A 71 11.90 -10.97 13.85
CA GLY A 71 11.89 -11.73 12.59
C GLY A 71 10.60 -12.48 12.30
N GLU A 72 9.63 -12.48 13.22
CA GLU A 72 8.33 -13.14 13.04
C GLU A 72 7.20 -12.12 12.90
N ILE A 73 6.22 -12.43 12.05
CA ILE A 73 5.02 -11.60 11.91
C ILE A 73 4.08 -11.86 13.09
N ARG A 74 3.68 -10.77 13.74
CA ARG A 74 2.66 -10.72 14.78
C ARG A 74 1.46 -9.94 14.27
N VAL A 75 0.27 -10.51 14.45
CA VAL A 75 -1.00 -9.89 14.07
C VAL A 75 -1.75 -9.49 15.33
N THR A 76 -2.07 -8.20 15.46
CA THR A 76 -2.98 -7.66 16.47
C THR A 76 -4.38 -7.59 15.88
N LEU A 77 -5.33 -8.27 16.51
CA LEU A 77 -6.74 -8.25 16.16
C LEU A 77 -7.44 -6.98 16.67
N PRO A 78 -8.66 -6.67 16.18
CA PRO A 78 -9.41 -5.49 16.63
C PRO A 78 -9.75 -5.48 18.13
N ASP A 79 -9.81 -6.65 18.75
CA ASP A 79 -10.03 -6.81 20.19
C ASP A 79 -8.75 -6.73 21.04
N GLY A 80 -7.59 -6.48 20.40
CA GLY A 80 -6.29 -6.35 21.04
C GLY A 80 -5.53 -7.65 21.26
N ARG A 81 -6.09 -8.82 20.91
CA ARG A 81 -5.33 -10.08 20.96
C ARG A 81 -4.17 -10.05 19.97
N GLU A 82 -3.01 -10.54 20.40
CA GLU A 82 -1.83 -10.69 19.54
C GLU A 82 -1.56 -12.16 19.21
N LEU A 83 -1.47 -12.46 17.92
CA LEU A 83 -1.29 -13.80 17.38
C LEU A 83 0.03 -13.91 16.62
N GLY A 84 0.68 -15.06 16.72
CA GLY A 84 1.78 -15.43 15.82
C GLY A 84 1.23 -15.98 14.50
N SER A 85 2.07 -16.04 13.47
CA SER A 85 1.67 -16.51 12.14
C SER A 85 1.09 -17.92 12.11
N LEU A 86 1.45 -18.80 13.06
CA LEU A 86 0.95 -20.18 13.12
C LEU A 86 -0.45 -20.31 13.72
N ASP A 87 -0.88 -19.35 14.54
CA ASP A 87 -2.13 -19.41 15.29
C ASP A 87 -3.20 -18.44 14.74
N VAL A 88 -2.94 -17.86 13.56
CA VAL A 88 -3.70 -16.72 13.04
C VAL A 88 -4.89 -17.12 12.16
N ASP A 89 -4.86 -18.30 11.56
CA ASP A 89 -5.83 -18.75 10.55
C ASP A 89 -7.26 -18.82 11.12
N ASP A 90 -7.47 -19.55 12.23
CA ASP A 90 -8.81 -19.74 12.81
C ASP A 90 -9.42 -18.43 13.34
N PRO A 91 -8.70 -17.60 14.13
CA PRO A 91 -9.25 -16.33 14.61
C PRO A 91 -9.57 -15.33 13.48
N LEU A 92 -8.76 -15.29 12.42
CA LEU A 92 -9.05 -14.45 11.26
C LEU A 92 -10.24 -14.98 10.47
N SER A 93 -10.36 -16.31 10.32
CA SER A 93 -11.52 -16.91 9.67
C SER A 93 -12.83 -16.57 10.40
N GLU A 94 -12.80 -16.55 11.74
CA GLU A 94 -13.94 -16.14 12.57
C GLU A 94 -14.31 -14.66 12.33
N ILE A 95 -13.33 -13.75 12.37
CA ILE A 95 -13.55 -12.30 12.16
C ILE A 95 -14.10 -12.02 10.76
N LEU A 96 -13.57 -12.71 9.74
CA LEU A 96 -13.96 -12.51 8.34
C LEU A 96 -15.26 -13.24 7.99
N GLY A 97 -15.74 -14.13 8.86
CA GLY A 97 -16.89 -15.00 8.58
C GLY A 97 -16.66 -15.95 7.40
N ARG A 98 -15.40 -16.20 7.03
CA ARG A 98 -15.00 -17.01 5.87
C ARG A 98 -13.64 -17.68 6.12
N PRO A 99 -13.48 -18.98 5.80
CA PRO A 99 -12.20 -19.67 6.00
C PRO A 99 -11.06 -19.06 5.20
N VAL A 100 -9.99 -18.69 5.90
CA VAL A 100 -8.75 -18.13 5.31
C VAL A 100 -7.52 -18.84 5.85
N ARG A 101 -6.42 -18.74 5.11
CA ARG A 101 -5.11 -19.21 5.53
C ARG A 101 -4.03 -18.18 5.23
N MET A 102 -3.12 -17.95 6.17
CA MET A 102 -1.93 -17.14 5.94
C MET A 102 -0.97 -17.86 4.99
N SER A 103 -0.50 -17.15 3.98
CA SER A 103 0.48 -17.64 3.02
C SER A 103 1.67 -16.69 2.90
N GLU A 104 2.87 -17.25 2.94
CA GLU A 104 4.14 -16.63 2.56
C GLU A 104 4.48 -16.86 1.08
N GLN A 105 3.76 -17.78 0.44
CA GLN A 105 3.99 -18.18 -0.94
C GLN A 105 2.90 -17.58 -1.82
N ARG A 106 3.30 -16.62 -2.65
CA ARG A 106 2.49 -16.21 -3.79
C ARG A 106 2.73 -17.20 -4.92
N ALA A 107 1.73 -18.00 -5.26
CA ALA A 107 1.79 -18.82 -6.47
C ALA A 107 1.91 -17.93 -7.72
N ASP A 108 2.57 -18.41 -8.76
CA ASP A 108 2.52 -17.77 -10.09
C ASP A 108 1.06 -17.70 -10.55
N GLY A 109 0.61 -16.56 -11.08
CA GLY A 109 -0.80 -16.38 -11.42
C GLY A 109 -1.71 -16.07 -10.22
N ALA A 110 -1.20 -15.61 -9.07
CA ALA A 110 -2.05 -15.30 -7.92
C ALA A 110 -3.14 -14.28 -8.26
N GLU A 111 -4.39 -14.68 -8.03
CA GLU A 111 -5.59 -13.95 -8.42
C GLU A 111 -6.20 -13.16 -7.25
N ILE A 112 -6.75 -11.98 -7.55
CA ILE A 112 -7.66 -11.25 -6.67
C ILE A 112 -8.99 -10.99 -7.38
N GLU A 113 -10.06 -10.97 -6.59
CA GLU A 113 -11.32 -10.35 -7.01
C GLU A 113 -11.27 -8.86 -6.73
N ARG A 114 -11.53 -8.05 -7.75
CA ARG A 114 -11.55 -6.59 -7.63
C ARG A 114 -12.79 -6.04 -8.34
N PRO A 115 -13.88 -5.75 -7.61
CA PRO A 115 -14.98 -4.98 -8.18
C PRO A 115 -14.52 -3.58 -8.61
N GLU A 116 -15.22 -3.01 -9.58
CA GLU A 116 -14.93 -1.67 -10.05
C GLU A 116 -15.16 -0.63 -8.94
N PRO A 117 -14.19 0.27 -8.66
CA PRO A 117 -14.30 1.21 -7.54
C PRO A 117 -15.56 2.09 -7.61
N GLU A 118 -15.99 2.50 -8.81
CA GLU A 118 -17.18 3.33 -9.01
C GLU A 118 -18.46 2.58 -8.63
N GLU A 119 -18.54 1.27 -8.94
CA GLU A 119 -19.70 0.45 -8.60
C GLU A 119 -19.82 0.22 -7.10
N VAL A 120 -18.71 -0.03 -6.40
CA VAL A 120 -18.66 -0.16 -4.93
C VAL A 120 -19.13 1.12 -4.26
N LEU A 121 -18.72 2.28 -4.79
CA LEU A 121 -19.13 3.57 -4.25
C LEU A 121 -20.61 3.87 -4.49
N ALA A 122 -21.15 3.43 -5.63
CA ALA A 122 -22.55 3.62 -6.01
C ALA A 122 -23.52 2.69 -5.25
N HIS A 123 -23.15 1.42 -5.08
CA HIS A 123 -24.06 0.37 -4.56
C HIS A 123 -23.79 0.00 -3.09
N GLY A 124 -22.65 0.39 -2.53
CA GLY A 124 -22.28 0.14 -1.14
C GLY A 124 -21.35 -1.07 -0.96
N LEU A 125 -20.79 -1.19 0.26
CA LEU A 125 -19.71 -2.13 0.56
C LEU A 125 -20.16 -3.59 0.65
N ASP A 126 -21.43 -3.82 0.97
CA ASP A 126 -22.02 -5.16 1.11
C ASP A 126 -22.71 -5.64 -0.18
N ALA A 127 -22.65 -4.83 -1.24
CA ALA A 127 -23.27 -5.17 -2.52
C ALA A 127 -22.57 -6.37 -3.17
N ASP A 128 -23.38 -7.24 -3.78
CA ASP A 128 -22.90 -8.33 -4.62
C ASP A 128 -22.62 -7.78 -6.02
N LEU A 129 -21.37 -7.42 -6.28
CA LEU A 129 -20.92 -6.80 -7.53
C LEU A 129 -20.10 -7.78 -8.33
N ASP A 130 -20.16 -7.65 -9.66
CA ASP A 130 -19.23 -8.36 -10.52
C ASP A 130 -17.80 -7.92 -10.18
N ALA A 131 -16.95 -8.89 -9.93
CA ALA A 131 -15.59 -8.67 -9.44
C ALA A 131 -14.63 -9.36 -10.39
N PRO A 132 -14.18 -8.70 -11.47
CA PRO A 132 -13.24 -9.29 -12.39
C PRO A 132 -12.01 -9.78 -11.64
N VAL A 133 -11.53 -10.95 -12.08
CA VAL A 133 -10.36 -11.60 -11.52
C VAL A 133 -9.11 -11.01 -12.18
N LEU A 134 -8.18 -10.53 -11.35
CA LEU A 134 -6.93 -9.92 -11.80
C LEU A 134 -5.74 -10.66 -11.19
N GLU A 135 -4.72 -10.91 -12.01
CA GLU A 135 -3.42 -11.36 -11.53
C GLU A 135 -2.67 -10.20 -10.86
N ILE A 136 -2.11 -10.42 -9.67
CA ILE A 136 -1.36 -9.38 -8.95
C ILE A 136 0.14 -9.42 -9.29
N ALA A 137 0.79 -8.27 -9.07
CA ALA A 137 2.25 -8.13 -9.11
C ALA A 137 2.92 -8.46 -10.46
N MET A 138 2.19 -8.23 -11.55
CA MET A 138 2.70 -8.29 -12.94
C MET A 138 3.97 -7.43 -13.17
N GLY A 139 4.24 -6.43 -12.34
CA GLY A 139 5.41 -5.53 -12.43
C GLY A 139 6.53 -5.80 -11.42
N THR A 140 6.41 -6.81 -10.55
CA THR A 140 7.41 -7.11 -9.50
C THR A 140 7.78 -8.60 -9.54
N PRO A 141 9.00 -8.97 -9.99
CA PRO A 141 9.51 -10.33 -9.87
C PRO A 141 9.50 -10.80 -8.40
N GLY A 142 9.27 -12.09 -8.12
CA GLY A 142 9.34 -12.65 -6.76
C GLY A 142 7.99 -12.76 -6.03
N GLY A 143 8.01 -13.23 -4.77
CA GLY A 143 6.81 -13.70 -4.05
C GLY A 143 6.02 -12.69 -3.22
N ARG A 144 6.29 -11.37 -3.29
CA ARG A 144 5.63 -10.37 -2.42
C ARG A 144 4.21 -10.03 -2.87
N PHE A 145 3.30 -9.79 -1.95
CA PHE A 145 1.89 -9.49 -2.23
C PHE A 145 1.60 -7.99 -2.47
N VAL A 146 2.54 -7.29 -3.10
CA VAL A 146 2.40 -5.89 -3.53
C VAL A 146 1.33 -5.76 -4.62
N ASP A 147 0.76 -4.56 -4.75
CA ASP A 147 -0.24 -4.30 -5.79
C ASP A 147 0.38 -4.08 -7.16
N TYR A 148 1.53 -3.41 -7.23
CA TYR A 148 2.20 -3.14 -8.50
C TYR A 148 3.73 -3.03 -8.36
N ALA A 149 4.19 -2.07 -7.56
CA ALA A 149 5.62 -1.73 -7.43
C ALA A 149 6.15 -1.99 -6.01
N PRO A 150 7.47 -2.18 -5.88
CA PRO A 150 8.12 -2.59 -4.64
C PRO A 150 8.12 -1.52 -3.52
N VAL A 151 8.11 -0.24 -3.88
CA VAL A 151 8.11 0.87 -2.90
C VAL A 151 7.14 1.96 -3.35
N HIS A 152 6.30 2.40 -2.42
CA HIS A 152 5.36 3.50 -2.62
C HIS A 152 5.75 4.71 -1.76
N LEU A 153 5.90 5.86 -2.40
CA LEU A 153 6.31 7.14 -1.81
C LEU A 153 5.19 8.18 -1.92
N ILE A 154 5.00 9.00 -0.89
CA ILE A 154 4.13 10.20 -0.93
C ILE A 154 4.86 11.37 -0.27
N THR A 155 4.59 12.59 -0.71
CA THR A 155 5.08 13.81 -0.06
C THR A 155 4.11 14.37 0.97
N THR A 156 4.61 15.08 1.99
CA THR A 156 3.73 15.78 2.95
C THR A 156 2.90 16.86 2.26
N ALA A 157 3.44 17.59 1.27
CA ALA A 157 2.67 18.57 0.50
C ALA A 157 1.42 17.94 -0.15
N THR A 158 1.52 16.73 -0.70
CA THR A 158 0.37 15.99 -1.21
C THR A 158 -0.61 15.59 -0.10
N LEU A 159 -0.12 15.07 1.03
CA LEU A 159 -0.99 14.64 2.14
C LEU A 159 -1.75 15.82 2.76
N ASP A 160 -1.09 16.96 2.92
CA ASP A 160 -1.67 18.18 3.47
C ASP A 160 -2.78 18.73 2.56
N GLU A 161 -2.58 18.73 1.23
CA GLU A 161 -3.59 19.16 0.27
C GLU A 161 -4.79 18.21 0.21
N VAL A 162 -4.55 16.90 0.30
CA VAL A 162 -5.64 15.92 0.27
C VAL A 162 -6.43 15.93 1.58
N GLY A 163 -5.78 16.21 2.71
CA GLY A 163 -6.44 16.46 4.00
C GLY A 163 -6.97 15.21 4.68
N VAL A 164 -6.37 14.04 4.45
CA VAL A 164 -6.72 12.77 5.11
C VAL A 164 -5.49 12.07 5.67
N GLU A 165 -5.71 11.09 6.55
CA GLU A 165 -4.64 10.39 7.25
C GLU A 165 -3.76 9.55 6.30
N THR A 166 -2.44 9.66 6.46
CA THR A 166 -1.41 8.92 5.71
C THR A 166 -1.68 7.42 5.65
N LEU A 167 -2.20 6.85 6.74
CA LEU A 167 -2.52 5.44 6.89
C LEU A 167 -3.42 4.90 5.78
N ARG A 168 -4.31 5.73 5.22
CA ARG A 168 -5.25 5.34 4.15
C ARG A 168 -4.56 5.03 2.83
N TYR A 169 -3.43 5.68 2.56
CA TYR A 169 -2.67 5.50 1.32
C TYR A 169 -1.58 4.45 1.41
N ARG A 170 -1.24 4.05 2.64
CA ARG A 170 -0.29 3.00 2.99
C ARG A 170 1.08 3.15 2.29
N PRO A 171 1.70 4.34 2.31
CA PRO A 171 3.04 4.53 1.76
C PRO A 171 4.08 3.79 2.57
N ASN A 172 5.17 3.40 1.93
CA ASN A 172 6.38 2.94 2.60
C ASN A 172 7.24 4.11 3.06
N ILE A 173 7.26 5.20 2.29
CA ILE A 173 8.09 6.38 2.55
C ILE A 173 7.22 7.63 2.44
N VAL A 174 7.21 8.44 3.50
CA VAL A 174 6.67 9.80 3.48
C VAL A 174 7.83 10.78 3.44
N VAL A 175 7.82 11.69 2.47
CA VAL A 175 8.87 12.71 2.30
C VAL A 175 8.32 14.06 2.70
N ARG A 176 8.92 14.68 3.72
CA ARG A 176 8.70 16.08 4.03
C ARG A 176 9.35 16.95 2.98
N THR A 177 8.56 17.80 2.34
CA THR A 177 9.02 18.77 1.35
C THR A 177 9.21 20.16 2.00
N PRO A 178 10.03 21.04 1.39
CA PRO A 178 10.14 22.43 1.83
C PRO A 178 8.78 23.16 1.82
N GLU A 179 8.64 24.18 2.67
CA GLU A 179 7.46 25.04 2.68
C GLU A 179 7.22 25.67 1.30
N GLY A 180 5.96 25.75 0.89
CA GLY A 180 5.56 26.28 -0.42
C GLY A 180 5.75 25.30 -1.60
N THR A 181 6.19 24.06 -1.34
CA THR A 181 6.23 23.02 -2.38
C THR A 181 4.80 22.72 -2.87
N PRO A 182 4.53 22.74 -4.19
CA PRO A 182 3.21 22.39 -4.72
C PRO A 182 2.80 20.96 -4.34
N PRO A 183 1.50 20.69 -4.13
CA PRO A 183 1.03 19.32 -3.93
C PRO A 183 1.24 18.49 -5.19
N PHE A 184 1.33 17.17 -5.03
CA PHE A 184 1.56 16.20 -6.10
C PHE A 184 2.90 16.37 -6.83
N ILE A 185 3.87 17.06 -6.23
CA ILE A 185 5.20 17.30 -6.81
C ILE A 185 5.92 16.00 -7.20
N GLU A 186 5.62 14.88 -6.54
CA GLU A 186 6.18 13.57 -6.89
C GLU A 186 5.83 13.11 -8.32
N ASN A 187 4.81 13.68 -8.97
CA ASN A 187 4.53 13.42 -10.38
C ASN A 187 5.66 13.91 -11.30
N GLU A 188 6.36 14.99 -10.93
CA GLU A 188 7.51 15.55 -11.68
C GLU A 188 8.78 14.70 -11.50
N TRP A 189 8.73 13.63 -10.71
CA TRP A 189 9.84 12.73 -10.44
C TRP A 189 9.71 11.40 -11.21
N LEU A 190 8.63 11.24 -11.99
CA LEU A 190 8.44 10.08 -12.86
C LEU A 190 9.53 10.02 -13.95
N GLY A 191 10.08 8.82 -14.18
CA GLY A 191 11.20 8.55 -15.08
C GLY A 191 12.57 9.03 -14.55
N ARG A 192 12.63 9.54 -13.30
CA ARG A 192 13.85 10.13 -12.75
C ARG A 192 14.42 9.26 -11.64
N ARG A 193 15.75 9.26 -11.54
CA ARG A 193 16.47 8.58 -10.47
C ARG A 193 16.52 9.43 -9.21
N LEU A 194 16.37 8.76 -8.08
CA LEU A 194 16.24 9.32 -6.74
C LEU A 194 17.24 8.61 -5.83
N ARG A 195 17.84 9.32 -4.88
CA ARG A 195 18.59 8.72 -3.79
C ARG A 195 18.00 9.13 -2.45
N ILE A 196 17.85 8.15 -1.56
CA ILE A 196 17.49 8.36 -0.16
C ILE A 196 18.37 7.46 0.69
N GLY A 197 19.17 8.04 1.59
CA GLY A 197 20.14 7.28 2.38
C GLY A 197 21.07 6.46 1.47
N GLY A 198 21.14 5.14 1.71
CA GLY A 198 21.93 4.22 0.90
C GLY A 198 21.21 3.64 -0.32
N VAL A 199 19.96 4.03 -0.60
CA VAL A 199 19.12 3.43 -1.64
C VAL A 199 19.01 4.35 -2.84
N GLU A 200 19.13 3.78 -4.04
CA GLU A 200 18.76 4.47 -5.28
C GLU A 200 17.53 3.83 -5.90
N MET A 201 16.60 4.65 -6.35
CA MET A 201 15.34 4.24 -6.94
C MET A 201 15.02 5.06 -8.19
N GLU A 202 14.09 4.59 -9.01
CA GLU A 202 13.52 5.32 -10.13
C GLU A 202 12.02 5.48 -9.92
N GLY A 203 11.49 6.69 -10.11
CA GLY A 203 10.04 6.94 -10.12
C GLY A 203 9.41 6.33 -11.38
N THR A 204 8.44 5.43 -11.25
CA THR A 204 7.94 4.67 -12.39
C THR A 204 6.53 5.06 -12.81
N LEU A 205 5.58 5.07 -11.89
CA LEU A 205 4.18 5.42 -12.16
C LEU A 205 3.60 6.27 -11.04
N PRO A 206 2.66 7.18 -11.34
CA PRO A 206 1.80 7.73 -10.30
C PRO A 206 0.99 6.59 -9.68
N THR A 207 0.60 6.71 -8.41
CA THR A 207 -0.15 5.64 -7.74
C THR A 207 -1.67 5.87 -7.85
N PRO A 208 -2.38 5.14 -8.73
CA PRO A 208 -3.84 5.25 -8.84
C PRO A 208 -4.53 4.78 -7.56
N ARG A 209 -5.56 5.52 -7.15
CA ARG A 209 -6.34 5.21 -5.96
C ARG A 209 -7.65 4.54 -6.32
N CYS A 210 -7.97 3.49 -5.56
CA CYS A 210 -9.24 2.77 -5.65
C CYS A 210 -10.14 3.16 -4.46
N SER A 211 -11.17 2.38 -4.18
CA SER A 211 -12.07 2.60 -3.06
C SER A 211 -11.44 2.35 -1.69
N VAL A 212 -10.36 1.56 -1.59
CA VAL A 212 -9.77 1.14 -0.29
C VAL A 212 -9.46 2.32 0.66
N PRO A 213 -8.79 3.42 0.25
CA PRO A 213 -8.54 4.56 1.13
C PRO A 213 -9.82 5.19 1.75
N THR A 214 -10.98 4.97 1.12
CA THR A 214 -12.26 5.51 1.60
C THR A 214 -12.93 4.67 2.69
N LEU A 215 -12.44 3.44 2.90
CA LEU A 215 -12.92 2.52 3.92
C LEU A 215 -12.41 2.92 5.32
N GLU A 216 -12.99 2.30 6.34
CA GLU A 216 -12.47 2.31 7.70
C GLU A 216 -11.03 1.77 7.75
N HIS A 217 -10.20 2.28 8.67
CA HIS A 217 -8.83 1.83 8.91
C HIS A 217 -8.53 1.88 10.40
N GLY A 218 -8.53 0.74 11.08
CA GLY A 218 -8.44 0.67 12.53
C GLY A 218 -9.57 1.46 13.17
N ASP A 219 -9.22 2.47 13.98
CA ASP A 219 -10.20 3.35 14.64
C ASP A 219 -10.69 4.49 13.73
N LEU A 220 -10.12 4.64 12.53
CA LEU A 220 -10.52 5.68 11.58
C LEU A 220 -11.82 5.27 10.89
N GLY A 221 -12.82 6.16 10.94
CA GLY A 221 -14.04 6.02 10.15
C GLY A 221 -13.79 6.16 8.64
N ARG A 222 -14.84 5.95 7.85
CA ARG A 222 -14.80 6.12 6.38
C ARG A 222 -14.47 7.56 5.98
N SER A 223 -13.73 7.72 4.89
CA SER A 223 -13.41 9.03 4.32
C SER A 223 -13.53 9.05 2.81
N ARG A 224 -14.64 9.54 2.27
CA ARG A 224 -14.83 9.67 0.80
C ARG A 224 -13.85 10.66 0.18
N GLU A 225 -13.39 11.64 0.96
CA GLU A 225 -12.43 12.66 0.51
C GLU A 225 -11.07 12.06 0.16
N ALA A 226 -10.73 10.90 0.73
CA ALA A 226 -9.51 10.16 0.38
C ALA A 226 -9.43 9.76 -1.11
N LEU A 227 -10.55 9.78 -1.85
CA LEU A 227 -10.59 9.59 -3.30
C LEU A 227 -11.16 10.79 -4.06
N ARG A 228 -12.13 11.52 -3.49
CA ARG A 228 -12.73 12.69 -4.15
C ARG A 228 -11.75 13.82 -4.36
N THR A 229 -10.93 14.15 -3.36
CA THR A 229 -9.97 15.25 -3.47
C THR A 229 -8.93 14.96 -4.56
N PRO A 230 -8.27 13.78 -4.61
CA PRO A 230 -7.40 13.44 -5.74
C PRO A 230 -8.11 13.40 -7.10
N ALA A 231 -9.38 12.97 -7.17
CA ALA A 231 -10.13 12.99 -8.43
C ALA A 231 -10.38 14.41 -8.97
N GLN A 232 -10.50 15.40 -8.07
CA GLN A 232 -10.66 16.81 -8.45
C GLN A 232 -9.33 17.50 -8.75
N LEU A 233 -8.27 17.14 -8.01
CA LEU A 233 -7.02 17.89 -8.03
C LEU A 233 -5.88 17.23 -8.83
N ASN A 234 -5.85 15.90 -8.92
CA ASN A 234 -4.73 15.16 -9.48
C ASN A 234 -5.17 13.88 -10.21
N THR A 235 -5.83 14.07 -11.36
CA THR A 235 -6.10 12.99 -12.30
C THR A 235 -4.97 12.94 -13.34
N VAL A 236 -4.21 11.85 -13.34
CA VAL A 236 -3.00 11.69 -14.16
C VAL A 236 -3.10 10.44 -15.03
N TRP A 237 -2.49 10.49 -16.22
CA TRP A 237 -2.40 9.33 -17.10
C TRP A 237 -1.58 8.21 -16.45
N VAL A 238 -2.19 7.03 -16.30
CA VAL A 238 -1.55 5.83 -15.77
C VAL A 238 -1.36 4.85 -16.92
N SER A 239 -0.14 4.76 -17.44
CA SER A 239 0.16 3.95 -18.63
C SER A 239 -0.21 2.48 -18.48
N LEU A 240 -0.11 1.91 -17.27
CA LEU A 240 -0.50 0.53 -16.98
C LEU A 240 -1.99 0.25 -17.22
N LEU A 241 -2.86 1.22 -16.96
CA LEU A 241 -4.31 1.07 -17.03
C LEU A 241 -4.91 1.82 -18.22
N GLU A 242 -4.06 2.44 -19.06
CA GLU A 242 -4.44 3.23 -20.23
C GLU A 242 -5.57 4.24 -19.94
N ALA A 243 -5.53 4.86 -18.77
CA ALA A 243 -6.58 5.76 -18.30
C ALA A 243 -6.03 6.91 -17.44
N ASN A 244 -6.78 8.01 -17.43
CA ASN A 244 -6.59 9.11 -16.48
C ASN A 244 -7.28 8.75 -15.17
N LEU A 245 -6.51 8.63 -14.08
CA LEU A 245 -7.02 8.15 -12.79
C LEU A 245 -6.62 9.10 -11.64
N PRO A 246 -7.44 9.19 -10.58
CA PRO A 246 -7.07 9.90 -9.36
C PRO A 246 -5.82 9.28 -8.75
N CYS A 247 -4.75 10.06 -8.64
CA CYS A 247 -3.46 9.60 -8.15
C CYS A 247 -3.04 10.35 -6.89
N VAL A 248 -2.35 9.65 -5.98
CA VAL A 248 -1.72 10.25 -4.79
C VAL A 248 -0.41 9.52 -4.62
N GLY A 249 0.75 10.18 -4.53
CA GLY A 249 2.02 9.47 -4.45
C GLY A 249 2.49 8.82 -5.75
N MET A 250 3.67 8.20 -5.64
CA MET A 250 4.41 7.64 -6.74
C MET A 250 4.94 6.25 -6.38
N TYR A 251 4.85 5.34 -7.33
CA TYR A 251 5.53 4.05 -7.31
C TYR A 251 6.98 4.19 -7.74
N THR A 252 7.86 3.42 -7.12
CA THR A 252 9.29 3.42 -7.44
C THR A 252 9.80 2.00 -7.64
N GLN A 253 10.81 1.85 -8.49
CA GLN A 253 11.61 0.64 -8.62
C GLN A 253 12.98 0.85 -7.98
N VAL A 254 13.53 -0.21 -7.39
CA VAL A 254 14.82 -0.16 -6.70
C VAL A 254 15.93 -0.40 -7.72
N VAL A 255 16.86 0.56 -7.81
CA VAL A 255 18.01 0.50 -8.71
C VAL A 255 19.26 0.03 -7.96
N ALA A 256 19.45 0.50 -6.72
CA ALA A 256 20.50 0.05 -5.82
C ALA A 256 19.93 -0.16 -4.41
N PRO A 257 20.07 -1.38 -3.82
CA PRO A 257 19.56 -1.68 -2.50
C PRO A 257 20.38 -1.00 -1.39
N GLY A 258 19.79 -0.88 -0.21
CA GLY A 258 20.43 -0.21 0.92
C GLY A 258 19.47 0.05 2.07
N VAL A 259 19.86 0.99 2.94
CA VAL A 259 19.08 1.36 4.13
C VAL A 259 18.61 2.81 4.03
N VAL A 260 17.36 3.03 4.41
CA VAL A 260 16.73 4.35 4.57
C VAL A 260 16.38 4.56 6.04
N ARG A 261 16.63 5.76 6.55
CA ARG A 261 16.27 6.20 7.90
C ARG A 261 15.41 7.44 7.87
N THR A 262 14.59 7.61 8.90
CA THR A 262 13.91 8.89 9.12
C THR A 262 14.94 10.01 9.20
N GLY A 263 14.69 11.11 8.49
CA GLY A 263 15.59 12.25 8.36
C GLY A 263 16.57 12.19 7.19
N ASP A 264 16.71 11.04 6.50
CA ASP A 264 17.56 10.97 5.30
C ASP A 264 17.04 11.93 4.21
N ALA A 265 17.95 12.63 3.55
CA ALA A 265 17.61 13.53 2.45
C ALA A 265 17.13 12.74 1.23
N LEU A 266 16.11 13.27 0.54
CA LEU A 266 15.75 12.83 -0.80
C LEU A 266 16.45 13.72 -1.83
N GLU A 267 17.30 13.10 -2.63
CA GLU A 267 18.04 13.74 -3.71
C GLU A 267 17.55 13.26 -5.06
N LEU A 268 17.33 14.23 -5.93
CA LEU A 268 17.10 14.04 -7.34
C LEU A 268 18.45 13.84 -8.05
N LEU A 269 18.60 12.71 -8.74
CA LEU A 269 19.77 12.41 -9.58
C LEU A 269 19.50 12.94 -10.99
N ASP A 270 20.54 13.53 -11.57
CA ASP A 270 20.54 14.11 -12.92
C ASP A 270 20.68 13.02 -13.98
#